data_AF-A0A8T3CCQ2-F1
#
_entry.id   AF-A0A8T3CCQ2-F1
#
_cell.length_a   1.000
_cell.length_b   1.000
_cell.length_c   1.000
_cell.angle_alpha   90.00
_cell.angle_beta   90.00
_cell.angle_gamma   90.00
#
_symmetry.space_group_name_H-M   'P 1'
#
loop_
_entity.id
_entity.type
_entity.pdbx_description
1 polymer ?
#
loop_
_entity_poly.entity_id
_entity_poly.type
_entity_poly.pdbx_seq_one_letter_code
_entity_poly.pdbx_strand_id
1 'polypeptide(L)'
;MDSSSGAVIDPSFCAPYPTDLAFKTKPLQKQYLATVDAAGNTIFKTKHYWLGGFTQLRYAAGHTVLTMKPKFITWHGRWQAFRGNSMEAKDLVFSIKRSSFLQLYDEWFVYLAGNTEEEAYDFRVTGSYRKKNYTIYKGDSSFVVAQFTKNHKLNLQLKHAFGATISANCDHSFVAALIVIFRMVYVKKSAASSHMRTVHHGA
;
A
#
# COMPACT_ATOMS: atom_id res chain seq x y z
N MET A 1 25.30 5.92 -18.36
CA MET A 1 24.43 6.80 -17.55
C MET A 1 23.68 5.89 -16.61
N ASP A 2 24.15 5.82 -15.38
CA ASP A 2 23.71 4.85 -14.39
C ASP A 2 22.36 5.31 -13.80
N SER A 3 21.27 4.91 -14.43
CA SER A 3 19.94 5.03 -13.85
C SER A 3 19.88 4.05 -12.69
N SER A 4 20.28 4.49 -11.50
CA SER A 4 19.94 3.79 -10.26
C SER A 4 18.42 3.60 -10.26
N SER A 5 17.99 2.38 -10.63
CA SER A 5 16.60 2.08 -10.92
C SER A 5 15.76 2.41 -9.69
N GLY A 6 14.91 3.44 -9.78
CA GLY A 6 13.96 3.83 -8.73
C GLY A 6 12.87 2.77 -8.47
N ALA A 7 12.98 1.61 -9.12
CA ALA A 7 12.07 0.50 -8.95
C ALA A 7 12.34 -0.26 -7.66
N VAL A 8 11.32 -0.38 -6.81
CA VAL A 8 11.40 -1.13 -5.55
C VAL A 8 11.10 -2.61 -5.77
N ILE A 9 10.20 -2.93 -6.70
CA ILE A 9 9.71 -4.28 -6.98
C ILE A 9 10.11 -4.69 -8.40
N ASP A 10 9.70 -3.92 -9.40
CA ASP A 10 9.88 -4.28 -10.81
C ASP A 10 9.92 -3.02 -11.70
N PRO A 11 11.03 -2.76 -12.41
CA PRO A 11 11.19 -1.62 -13.31
C PRO A 11 10.14 -1.52 -14.41
N SER A 12 9.51 -2.64 -14.80
CA SER A 12 8.45 -2.63 -15.81
C SER A 12 7.19 -1.86 -15.37
N PHE A 13 7.05 -1.59 -14.07
CA PHE A 13 6.00 -0.74 -13.51
C PHE A 13 6.43 0.70 -13.25
N CYS A 14 7.58 1.14 -13.77
CA CYS A 14 8.02 2.54 -13.72
C CYS A 14 7.74 3.22 -15.07
N ALA A 15 6.84 4.20 -15.08
CA ALA A 15 6.61 5.01 -16.28
C ALA A 15 7.60 6.19 -16.34
N PRO A 16 8.09 6.60 -17.52
CA PRO A 16 9.02 7.72 -17.66
C PRO A 16 8.38 9.10 -17.40
N TYR A 17 7.06 9.13 -17.20
CA TYR A 17 6.28 10.34 -16.94
C TYR A 17 5.35 10.13 -15.73
N PRO A 18 4.90 11.22 -15.08
CA PRO A 18 3.94 11.12 -14.00
C PRO A 18 2.65 10.43 -14.46
N THR A 19 2.17 9.48 -13.67
CA THR A 19 1.02 8.65 -14.02
C THR A 19 -0.08 8.78 -12.98
N ASP A 20 -1.29 9.12 -13.44
CA ASP A 20 -2.47 9.08 -12.61
C ASP A 20 -3.08 7.67 -12.60
N LEU A 21 -3.35 7.16 -11.41
CA LEU A 21 -4.02 5.87 -11.19
C LEU A 21 -5.24 6.06 -10.28
N ALA A 22 -6.23 5.19 -10.46
CA ALA A 22 -7.39 5.10 -9.57
C ALA A 22 -7.38 3.77 -8.78
N PHE A 23 -7.76 3.85 -7.51
CA PHE A 23 -7.85 2.70 -6.61
C PHE A 23 -9.31 2.43 -6.28
N LYS A 24 -9.89 1.44 -6.95
CA LYS A 24 -11.29 1.03 -6.79
C LYS A 24 -11.44 0.09 -5.60
N THR A 25 -12.36 0.41 -4.71
CA THR A 25 -12.72 -0.43 -3.57
C THR A 25 -14.15 -0.96 -3.72
N LYS A 26 -14.53 -1.96 -2.91
CA LYS A 26 -15.91 -2.44 -2.82
C LYS A 26 -16.41 -2.31 -1.38
N PRO A 27 -17.62 -1.78 -1.16
CA PRO A 27 -18.20 -1.70 0.19
C PRO A 27 -18.38 -3.07 0.85
N LEU A 28 -18.89 -4.04 0.10
CA LEU A 28 -19.22 -5.38 0.61
C LEU A 28 -17.97 -6.29 0.72
N GLN A 29 -17.06 -6.21 -0.25
CA GLN A 29 -15.79 -6.94 -0.21
C GLN A 29 -14.71 -6.06 0.40
N LYS A 30 -14.65 -5.99 1.74
CA LYS A 30 -13.80 -5.03 2.45
C LYS A 30 -12.32 -5.13 2.05
N GLN A 31 -11.81 -6.31 1.75
CA GLN A 31 -10.41 -6.55 1.36
C GLN A 31 -10.14 -6.26 -0.14
N TYR A 32 -11.18 -6.06 -0.94
CA TYR A 32 -11.04 -5.81 -2.37
C TYR A 32 -10.45 -4.43 -2.61
N LEU A 33 -9.40 -4.41 -3.42
CA LEU A 33 -8.87 -3.22 -4.05
C LEU A 33 -8.36 -3.58 -5.46
N ALA A 34 -8.56 -2.67 -6.40
CA ALA A 34 -8.05 -2.79 -7.75
C ALA A 34 -7.46 -1.46 -8.20
N THR A 35 -6.32 -1.52 -8.88
CA THR A 35 -5.66 -0.34 -9.46
C THR A 35 -6.02 -0.24 -10.92
N VAL A 36 -6.49 0.93 -11.35
CA VAL A 36 -7.01 1.21 -12.68
C VAL A 36 -6.21 2.33 -13.32
N ASP A 37 -5.81 2.15 -14.58
CA ASP A 37 -5.11 3.17 -15.37
C ASP A 37 -6.08 4.14 -16.06
N ALA A 38 -5.53 5.15 -16.73
CA ALA A 38 -6.30 6.15 -17.47
C ALA A 38 -7.14 5.58 -18.63
N ALA A 39 -6.77 4.42 -19.17
CA ALA A 39 -7.55 3.72 -20.20
C ALA A 39 -8.70 2.88 -19.60
N GLY A 40 -8.78 2.79 -18.27
CA GLY A 40 -9.80 2.00 -17.58
C GLY A 40 -9.41 0.53 -17.39
N ASN A 41 -8.19 0.15 -17.75
CA ASN A 41 -7.70 -1.21 -17.54
C ASN A 41 -7.35 -1.40 -16.08
N THR A 42 -7.70 -2.57 -15.54
CA THR A 42 -7.19 -2.96 -14.23
C THR A 42 -5.78 -3.49 -14.36
N ILE A 43 -4.81 -2.88 -13.66
CA ILE A 43 -3.39 -3.29 -13.67
C ILE A 43 -3.12 -4.29 -12.53
N PHE A 44 -3.65 -3.99 -11.33
CA PHE A 44 -3.44 -4.83 -10.15
C PHE A 44 -4.76 -5.13 -9.45
N LYS A 45 -4.84 -6.31 -8.82
CA LYS A 45 -5.98 -6.74 -8.00
C LYS A 45 -5.50 -7.38 -6.71
N THR A 46 -6.22 -7.12 -5.63
CA THR A 46 -5.96 -7.75 -4.35
C THR A 46 -6.64 -9.13 -4.26
N LYS A 47 -5.94 -10.12 -3.70
CA LYS A 47 -6.53 -11.39 -3.25
C LYS A 47 -6.15 -11.66 -1.80
N HIS A 48 -7.14 -11.74 -0.91
CA HIS A 48 -6.90 -12.00 0.51
C HIS A 48 -7.08 -13.48 0.85
N TYR A 49 -6.20 -14.01 1.69
CA TYR A 49 -6.18 -15.40 2.13
C TYR A 49 -6.43 -15.45 3.63
N TRP A 50 -7.68 -15.75 4.01
CA TRP A 50 -8.14 -15.72 5.40
C TRP A 50 -7.42 -16.72 6.29
N LEU A 51 -7.33 -17.99 5.84
CA LEU A 51 -6.66 -19.06 6.60
C LEU A 51 -5.18 -18.77 6.84
N GLY A 52 -4.51 -18.13 5.88
CA GLY A 52 -3.08 -17.77 5.99
C GLY A 52 -2.82 -16.38 6.57
N GLY A 53 -3.86 -15.57 6.78
CA GLY A 53 -3.70 -14.20 7.30
C GLY A 53 -2.88 -13.25 6.41
N PHE A 54 -2.73 -13.55 5.11
CA PHE A 54 -1.93 -12.77 4.17
C PHE A 54 -2.75 -12.26 2.99
N THR A 55 -2.18 -11.32 2.24
CA THR A 55 -2.82 -10.66 1.12
C THR A 55 -1.86 -10.58 -0.06
N GLN A 56 -2.33 -10.94 -1.24
CA GLN A 56 -1.55 -10.84 -2.47
C GLN A 56 -1.93 -9.61 -3.29
N LEU A 57 -0.92 -8.94 -3.84
CA LEU A 57 -1.06 -8.04 -4.98
C LEU A 57 -0.82 -8.87 -6.24
N ARG A 58 -1.84 -9.02 -7.07
CA ARG A 58 -1.75 -9.78 -8.33
C ARG A 58 -1.78 -8.83 -9.51
N TYR A 59 -0.89 -9.06 -10.47
CA TYR A 59 -0.93 -8.37 -11.75
C TYR A 59 -2.10 -8.90 -12.58
N ALA A 60 -2.63 -8.07 -13.48
CA ALA A 60 -3.77 -8.40 -14.33
C ALA A 60 -3.53 -9.63 -15.20
N ALA A 61 -2.29 -9.88 -15.64
CA ALA A 61 -1.92 -11.07 -16.40
C ALA A 61 -1.86 -12.37 -15.55
N GLY A 62 -2.26 -12.32 -14.28
CA GLY A 62 -2.55 -13.51 -13.48
C GLY A 62 -1.46 -13.95 -12.52
N HIS A 63 -0.25 -13.42 -12.61
CA HIS A 63 0.82 -13.74 -11.65
C HIS A 63 0.75 -12.86 -10.39
N THR A 64 1.28 -13.40 -9.29
CA THR A 64 1.41 -12.65 -8.03
C THR A 64 2.66 -11.79 -8.09
N VAL A 65 2.51 -10.50 -7.80
CA VAL A 65 3.63 -9.55 -7.71
C VAL A 65 4.23 -9.59 -6.32
N LEU A 66 3.38 -9.47 -5.30
CA LEU A 66 3.77 -9.52 -3.89
C LEU A 66 2.78 -10.32 -3.05
N THR A 67 3.32 -10.97 -2.02
CA THR A 67 2.58 -11.50 -0.88
C THR A 67 2.89 -10.65 0.35
N MET A 68 1.86 -10.10 0.99
CA MET A 68 1.97 -9.17 2.11
C MET A 68 1.28 -9.73 3.35
N LYS A 69 1.94 -9.67 4.51
CA LYS A 69 1.39 -10.15 5.78
C LYS A 69 1.77 -9.24 6.95
N PRO A 70 0.94 -9.20 8.01
CA PRO A 70 1.38 -8.62 9.28
C PRO A 70 2.52 -9.47 9.87
N LYS A 71 3.47 -8.81 10.53
CA LYS A 71 4.47 -9.48 11.38
C LYS A 71 3.87 -9.62 12.77
N PHE A 72 3.30 -10.80 13.05
CA PHE A 72 2.46 -11.09 14.22
C PHE A 72 3.14 -10.89 15.60
N ILE A 73 4.47 -10.72 15.65
CA ILE A 73 5.26 -10.52 16.89
C ILE A 73 5.87 -9.10 16.93
N THR A 74 5.15 -8.09 16.48
CA THR A 74 5.61 -6.70 16.64
C THR A 74 4.55 -5.85 17.29
N TRP A 75 4.91 -5.22 18.40
CA TRP A 75 4.03 -4.29 19.10
C TRP A 75 3.55 -3.20 18.13
N HIS A 76 4.41 -2.72 17.22
CA HIS A 76 4.22 -1.62 16.26
C HIS A 76 3.28 -1.87 15.04
N GLY A 77 2.64 -3.04 14.92
CA GLY A 77 1.73 -3.30 13.81
C GLY A 77 2.43 -3.35 12.44
N ARG A 78 3.64 -3.92 12.39
CA ARG A 78 4.47 -4.01 11.18
C ARG A 78 3.85 -4.95 10.14
N TRP A 79 4.02 -4.61 8.87
CA TRP A 79 3.75 -5.47 7.73
C TRP A 79 5.03 -5.76 6.95
N GLN A 80 5.06 -6.90 6.27
CA GLN A 80 6.14 -7.31 5.37
C GLN A 80 5.56 -7.67 4.01
N ALA A 81 6.31 -7.35 2.96
CA ALA A 81 5.98 -7.67 1.57
C ALA A 81 7.09 -8.54 0.97
N PHE A 82 6.71 -9.66 0.39
CA PHE A 82 7.58 -10.69 -0.16
C PHE A 82 7.31 -10.87 -1.65
N ARG A 83 8.35 -11.18 -2.42
CA ARG A 83 8.26 -11.36 -3.88
C ARG A 83 7.40 -12.58 -4.24
N GLY A 84 6.49 -12.38 -5.20
CA GLY A 84 5.66 -13.44 -5.73
C GLY A 84 4.79 -14.13 -4.68
N ASN A 85 4.76 -15.46 -4.71
CA ASN A 85 4.00 -16.29 -3.77
C ASN A 85 4.79 -16.66 -2.50
N SER A 86 6.01 -16.14 -2.35
CA SER A 86 6.88 -16.48 -1.22
C SER A 86 6.49 -15.74 0.05
N MET A 87 6.91 -16.28 1.18
CA MET A 87 6.94 -15.61 2.49
C MET A 87 8.27 -15.82 3.22
N GLU A 88 9.30 -16.26 2.48
CA GLU A 88 10.65 -16.53 2.99
C GLU A 88 11.45 -15.25 3.16
N ALA A 89 12.38 -15.23 4.12
CA ALA A 89 13.19 -14.04 4.41
C ALA A 89 14.00 -13.56 3.20
N LYS A 90 14.54 -14.47 2.39
CA LYS A 90 15.29 -14.16 1.16
C LYS A 90 14.46 -13.43 0.10
N ASP A 91 13.14 -13.57 0.16
CA ASP A 91 12.21 -12.97 -0.79
C ASP A 91 11.56 -11.70 -0.24
N LEU A 92 11.97 -11.24 0.95
CA LEU A 92 11.54 -9.96 1.50
C LEU A 92 11.92 -8.83 0.53
N VAL A 93 10.98 -7.93 0.26
CA VAL A 93 11.21 -6.74 -0.57
C VAL A 93 11.24 -5.50 0.31
N PHE A 94 10.24 -5.35 1.17
CA PHE A 94 10.21 -4.27 2.15
C PHE A 94 9.41 -4.66 3.38
N SER A 95 9.64 -3.92 4.45
CA SER A 95 8.80 -3.89 5.63
C SER A 95 8.27 -2.48 5.87
N ILE A 96 7.10 -2.37 6.50
CA ILE A 96 6.50 -1.08 6.83
C ILE A 96 5.95 -1.11 8.26
N LYS A 97 6.24 -0.07 9.03
CA LYS A 97 5.76 0.10 10.40
C LYS A 97 5.20 1.51 10.60
N ARG A 98 4.34 1.68 11.60
CA ARG A 98 3.84 2.99 12.00
C ARG A 98 4.84 3.66 12.94
N SER A 99 4.98 4.99 12.91
CA SER A 99 5.91 5.73 13.76
C SER A 99 5.63 5.54 15.26
N SER A 100 4.35 5.58 15.67
CA SER A 100 3.89 5.29 17.04
C SER A 100 2.39 4.95 17.10
N PHE A 101 1.91 4.42 18.24
CA PHE A 101 0.48 4.26 18.53
C PHE A 101 -0.20 5.51 19.08
N LEU A 102 0.56 6.44 19.63
CA LEU A 102 0.05 7.53 20.47
C LEU A 102 -0.06 8.88 19.73
N GLN A 103 0.44 8.99 18.50
CA GLN A 103 0.43 10.25 17.74
C GLN A 103 -0.82 10.41 16.87
N LEU A 104 -1.30 11.64 16.77
CA LEU A 104 -2.51 12.06 16.03
C LEU A 104 -2.40 11.87 14.50
N TYR A 105 -1.18 11.66 13.98
CA TYR A 105 -0.89 11.56 12.55
C TYR A 105 -0.55 10.10 12.19
N ASP A 106 -1.22 9.56 11.16
CA ASP A 106 -0.94 8.22 10.60
C ASP A 106 0.35 8.29 9.76
N GLU A 107 1.51 8.42 10.43
CA GLU A 107 2.82 8.38 9.77
C GLU A 107 3.39 6.96 9.73
N TRP A 108 3.91 6.57 8.57
CA TRP A 108 4.46 5.24 8.34
C TRP A 108 5.84 5.32 7.71
N PHE A 109 6.68 4.36 8.09
CA PHE A 109 8.05 4.25 7.62
C PHE A 109 8.24 2.91 6.91
N VAL A 110 8.83 2.96 5.73
CA VAL A 110 9.16 1.79 4.91
C VAL A 110 10.66 1.58 4.94
N TYR A 111 11.05 0.32 5.12
CA TYR A 111 12.43 -0.14 5.11
C TYR A 111 12.56 -1.22 4.03
N LEU A 112 13.43 -1.00 3.06
CA LEU A 112 13.75 -1.97 2.02
C LEU A 112 14.53 -3.14 2.61
N ALA A 113 14.47 -4.32 1.99
CA ALA A 113 15.07 -5.53 2.53
C ALA A 113 16.59 -5.45 2.76
N GLY A 114 17.31 -4.63 1.98
CA GLY A 114 18.74 -4.39 2.17
C GLY A 114 19.08 -3.45 3.33
N ASN A 115 18.10 -2.74 3.88
CA ASN A 115 18.25 -1.84 5.02
C ASN A 115 18.00 -2.61 6.32
N THR A 116 18.99 -3.39 6.75
CA THR A 116 18.88 -4.29 7.92
C THR A 116 18.96 -3.55 9.25
N GLU A 117 19.73 -2.46 9.30
CA GLU A 117 19.92 -1.66 10.51
C GLU A 117 18.69 -0.80 10.85
N GLU A 118 17.90 -0.42 9.85
CA GLU A 118 16.72 0.44 9.99
C GLU A 118 16.98 1.80 10.68
N GLU A 119 18.23 2.29 10.65
CA GLU A 119 18.62 3.60 11.23
C GLU A 119 17.92 4.78 10.53
N ALA A 120 17.72 4.66 9.23
CA ALA A 120 16.94 5.59 8.41
C ALA A 120 15.88 4.82 7.62
N TYR A 121 14.73 5.44 7.36
CA TYR A 121 13.70 4.87 6.50
C TYR A 121 13.97 5.20 5.03
N ASP A 122 13.68 4.24 4.15
CA ASP A 122 13.80 4.41 2.71
C ASP A 122 12.64 5.23 2.13
N PHE A 123 11.47 5.14 2.78
CA PHE A 123 10.31 5.96 2.43
C PHE A 123 9.51 6.35 3.67
N ARG A 124 8.94 7.55 3.61
CA ARG A 124 8.01 8.08 4.61
C ARG A 124 6.64 8.29 3.98
N VAL A 125 5.59 7.89 4.70
CA VAL A 125 4.21 8.14 4.30
C VAL A 125 3.53 9.01 5.36
N THR A 126 3.00 10.15 4.94
CA THR A 126 2.24 11.06 5.81
C THR A 126 0.81 11.23 5.30
N GLY A 127 -0.13 11.69 6.14
CA GLY A 127 -1.54 11.87 5.80
C GLY A 127 -2.47 10.81 6.40
N SER A 128 -3.64 10.56 5.82
CA SER A 128 -4.60 9.57 6.34
C SER A 128 -5.37 8.78 5.26
N TYR A 129 -5.52 7.46 5.45
CA TYR A 129 -6.23 6.57 4.50
C TYR A 129 -7.70 6.86 4.51
N ARG A 130 -8.22 7.25 5.68
CA ARG A 130 -9.62 7.60 5.85
C ARG A 130 -9.95 8.86 5.05
N LYS A 131 -9.05 9.85 5.08
CA LYS A 131 -9.20 11.12 4.36
C LYS A 131 -8.76 11.05 2.89
N LYS A 132 -8.04 9.99 2.48
CA LYS A 132 -7.51 9.79 1.12
C LYS A 132 -6.54 10.87 0.68
N ASN A 133 -5.71 11.34 1.60
CA ASN A 133 -4.78 12.45 1.39
C ASN A 133 -3.34 12.06 1.78
N TYR A 134 -2.95 10.81 1.52
CA TYR A 134 -1.59 10.37 1.77
C TYR A 134 -0.59 10.97 0.80
N THR A 135 0.65 11.12 1.26
CA THR A 135 1.80 11.41 0.42
C THR A 135 2.92 10.45 0.77
N ILE A 136 3.58 9.89 -0.25
CA ILE A 136 4.74 9.01 -0.12
C ILE A 136 5.97 9.79 -0.55
N TYR A 137 6.98 9.84 0.31
CA TYR A 137 8.25 10.52 0.10
C TYR A 137 9.40 9.51 0.06
N LYS A 138 10.46 9.80 -0.70
CA LYS A 138 11.71 9.02 -0.69
C LYS A 138 12.61 9.51 0.46
N GLY A 139 12.83 8.65 1.45
CA GLY A 139 13.55 8.98 2.68
C GLY A 139 13.04 10.27 3.32
N ASP A 140 13.97 11.11 3.76
CA ASP A 140 13.71 12.46 4.28
C ASP A 140 13.75 13.57 3.23
N SER A 141 13.91 13.22 1.96
CA SER A 141 13.90 14.21 0.89
C SER A 141 12.51 14.82 0.65
N SER A 142 12.47 15.94 -0.05
CA SER A 142 11.22 16.53 -0.58
C SER A 142 10.69 15.79 -1.83
N PHE A 143 11.37 14.74 -2.29
CA PHE A 143 10.94 14.00 -3.47
C PHE A 143 9.67 13.19 -3.17
N VAL A 144 8.57 13.61 -3.79
CA VAL A 144 7.27 12.93 -3.71
C VAL A 144 7.26 11.77 -4.71
N VAL A 145 7.12 10.56 -4.20
CA VAL A 145 6.92 9.34 -5.00
C VAL A 145 5.48 9.26 -5.50
N ALA A 146 4.51 9.53 -4.62
CA ALA A 146 3.10 9.54 -4.99
C ALA A 146 2.28 10.45 -4.07
N GLN A 147 1.31 11.15 -4.67
CA GLN A 147 0.37 12.03 -3.99
C GLN A 147 -1.06 11.51 -4.18
N PHE A 148 -1.77 11.26 -3.09
CA PHE A 148 -3.13 10.72 -3.12
C PHE A 148 -4.18 11.82 -3.03
N THR A 149 -5.30 11.58 -3.69
CA THR A 149 -6.46 12.48 -3.71
C THR A 149 -7.75 11.71 -3.49
N LYS A 150 -8.70 12.34 -2.79
CA LYS A 150 -10.03 11.74 -2.55
C LYS A 150 -10.77 11.44 -3.85
N ASN A 151 -10.68 12.34 -4.82
CA ASN A 151 -11.24 12.18 -6.15
C ASN A 151 -10.10 11.83 -7.11
N HIS A 152 -10.27 10.77 -7.91
CA HIS A 152 -9.31 10.42 -8.96
C HIS A 152 -9.40 11.42 -10.13
N LYS A 153 -8.28 11.58 -10.84
CA LYS A 153 -8.15 12.51 -11.98
C LYS A 153 -8.49 11.89 -13.34
N LEU A 154 -8.76 10.59 -13.39
CA LEU A 154 -9.08 9.90 -14.64
C LEU A 154 -10.44 10.36 -15.17
N ASN A 155 -10.54 10.54 -16.48
CA ASN A 155 -11.80 10.85 -17.16
C ASN A 155 -12.70 9.61 -17.29
N LEU A 156 -13.01 8.98 -16.16
CA LEU A 156 -13.75 7.73 -16.03
C LEU A 156 -14.73 7.80 -14.86
N GLN A 157 -15.94 7.27 -15.06
CA GLN A 157 -16.94 7.14 -14.01
C GLN A 157 -16.67 5.92 -13.12
N LEU A 158 -15.75 6.06 -12.16
CA LEU A 158 -15.39 5.01 -11.21
C LEU A 158 -16.09 5.20 -9.86
N LYS A 159 -17.03 4.31 -9.53
CA LYS A 159 -17.67 4.28 -8.20
C LYS A 159 -16.70 3.71 -7.14
N HIS A 160 -16.75 4.29 -5.94
CA HIS A 160 -15.94 3.88 -4.77
C HIS A 160 -14.43 3.84 -5.04
N ALA A 161 -13.93 4.81 -5.81
CA ALA A 161 -12.52 4.97 -6.14
C ALA A 161 -11.94 6.26 -5.56
N PHE A 162 -10.62 6.29 -5.43
CA PHE A 162 -9.81 7.46 -5.10
C PHE A 162 -8.55 7.46 -5.96
N GLY A 163 -7.85 8.58 -6.06
CA GLY A 163 -6.73 8.74 -6.98
C GLY A 163 -5.36 8.73 -6.31
N ALA A 164 -4.33 8.48 -7.12
CA ALA A 164 -3.00 8.99 -6.86
C ALA A 164 -2.33 9.44 -8.16
N THR A 165 -1.52 10.49 -8.06
CA THR A 165 -0.52 10.84 -9.07
C THR A 165 0.81 10.25 -8.60
N ILE A 166 1.41 9.39 -9.41
CA ILE A 166 2.73 8.80 -9.16
C ILE A 166 3.76 9.54 -10.00
N SER A 167 4.88 9.93 -9.41
CA SER A 167 5.94 10.66 -10.11
C SER A 167 6.64 9.78 -11.16
N ALA A 168 7.28 10.43 -12.14
CA ALA A 168 8.07 9.75 -13.15
C ALA A 168 9.12 8.82 -12.51
N ASN A 169 9.38 7.70 -13.17
CA ASN A 169 10.35 6.66 -12.80
C ASN A 169 10.11 6.02 -11.42
N CYS A 170 8.92 6.20 -10.83
CA CYS A 170 8.52 5.56 -9.58
C CYS A 170 7.71 4.29 -9.84
N ASP A 171 7.91 3.28 -9.00
CA ASP A 171 7.28 1.96 -9.14
C ASP A 171 5.79 1.97 -8.76
N HIS A 172 4.92 1.79 -9.75
CA HIS A 172 3.47 1.76 -9.55
C HIS A 172 3.02 0.58 -8.68
N SER A 173 3.71 -0.56 -8.78
CA SER A 173 3.36 -1.75 -7.99
C SER A 173 3.70 -1.56 -6.52
N PHE A 174 4.76 -0.81 -6.21
CA PHE A 174 5.14 -0.47 -4.84
C PHE A 174 4.09 0.43 -4.18
N VAL A 175 3.68 1.49 -4.90
CA VAL A 175 2.61 2.38 -4.45
C VAL A 175 1.30 1.59 -4.24
N ALA A 176 0.95 0.69 -5.16
CA ALA A 176 -0.23 -0.16 -5.02
C ALA A 176 -0.14 -1.11 -3.81
N ALA A 177 1.01 -1.70 -3.54
CA ALA A 177 1.24 -2.58 -2.40
C ALA A 177 1.04 -1.86 -1.05
N LEU A 178 1.60 -0.66 -0.90
CA LEU A 178 1.41 0.16 0.31
C LEU A 178 -0.08 0.45 0.55
N ILE A 179 -0.83 0.73 -0.51
CA ILE A 179 -2.26 1.00 -0.43
C ILE A 179 -3.06 -0.24 -0.04
N VAL A 180 -2.68 -1.42 -0.53
CA VAL A 180 -3.24 -2.68 -0.04
C VAL A 180 -3.01 -2.83 1.46
N ILE A 181 -1.79 -2.59 1.95
CA ILE A 181 -1.47 -2.67 3.38
C ILE A 181 -2.33 -1.70 4.19
N PHE A 182 -2.40 -0.43 3.80
CA PHE A 182 -3.22 0.56 4.50
C PHE A 182 -4.71 0.20 4.50
N ARG A 183 -5.22 -0.39 3.40
CA ARG A 183 -6.58 -0.91 3.35
C ARG A 183 -6.78 -2.01 4.37
N MET A 184 -5.88 -2.99 4.45
CA MET A 184 -5.98 -4.09 5.41
C MET A 184 -5.94 -3.59 6.85
N VAL A 185 -5.06 -2.63 7.16
CA VAL A 185 -4.99 -1.99 8.48
C VAL A 185 -6.30 -1.27 8.81
N TYR A 186 -6.83 -0.48 7.88
CA TYR A 186 -8.08 0.24 8.08
C TYR A 186 -9.26 -0.71 8.32
N VAL A 187 -9.39 -1.78 7.53
CA VAL A 187 -10.46 -2.78 7.69
C VAL A 187 -10.40 -3.46 9.06
N LYS A 188 -9.19 -3.84 9.52
CA LYS A 188 -9.00 -4.44 10.86
C LYS A 188 -9.41 -3.47 11.97
N LYS A 189 -8.98 -2.21 11.92
CA LYS A 189 -9.37 -1.17 12.91
C LYS A 189 -10.89 -0.95 12.93
N SER A 190 -11.54 -0.88 11.77
CA SER A 190 -13.00 -0.71 11.69
C SER A 190 -13.77 -1.88 12.30
N ALA A 191 -13.30 -3.12 12.08
CA ALA A 191 -13.92 -4.32 12.66
C ALA A 191 -13.79 -4.35 14.20
N ALA A 192 -12.62 -4.00 14.74
CA ALA A 192 -12.39 -3.93 16.18
C ALA A 192 -13.29 -2.86 16.84
N SER A 193 -13.41 -1.67 16.24
CA SER A 193 -14.27 -0.60 16.76
C SER A 193 -15.75 -0.97 16.74
N SER A 194 -16.23 -1.68 15.71
CA SER A 194 -17.62 -2.17 15.70
C SER A 194 -17.87 -3.19 16.80
N HIS A 195 -16.91 -4.08 17.07
CA HIS A 195 -17.05 -5.08 18.13
C HIS A 195 -17.16 -4.44 19.51
N MET A 196 -16.32 -3.44 19.83
CA MET A 196 -16.38 -2.73 21.11
C MET A 196 -17.71 -1.98 21.32
N ARG A 197 -18.31 -1.38 20.28
CA ARG A 197 -19.61 -0.70 20.40
C ARG A 197 -20.76 -1.66 20.69
N THR A 198 -20.74 -2.85 20.10
CA THR A 198 -21.76 -3.87 20.37
C THR A 198 -21.68 -4.37 21.81
N VAL A 199 -20.47 -4.47 22.39
CA VAL A 199 -20.28 -4.88 23.78
C VAL A 199 -20.77 -3.81 24.77
N HIS A 200 -20.56 -2.51 24.46
CA HIS A 200 -20.98 -1.42 25.37
C HIS A 200 -22.47 -1.07 25.32
N HIS A 201 -23.21 -1.44 24.26
CA HIS A 201 -24.66 -1.20 24.15
C HIS A 201 -25.52 -2.43 24.52
N GLY A 202 -24.88 -3.54 24.92
CA GLY A 202 -25.55 -4.76 25.37
C GLY A 202 -25.55 -4.97 26.88
N ALA A 203 -25.28 -3.92 27.67
CA ALA A 203 -25.29 -3.92 29.14
C ALA A 203 -26.33 -2.93 29.66
#